data_AF-A0A1I9Q1G4-F1
#
_entry.id   AF-A0A1I9Q1G4-F1
#
_cell.length_a   1.000
_cell.length_b   1.000
_cell.length_c   1.000
_cell.angle_alpha   90.00
_cell.angle_beta   90.00
_cell.angle_gamma   90.00
#
_symmetry.space_group_name_H-M   'P 1'
#
loop_
_entity.id
_entity.type
_entity.pdbx_description
1 polymer ?
#
loop_
_entity_poly.entity_id
_entity_poly.type
_entity_poly.pdbx_seq_one_letter_code
_entity_poly.pdbx_strand_id
1 'polypeptide(L)'
;NYNKHFNLALELSADIPSTANIERWLGEPVKCLIVPTSIFLTNKKGYPVLSKAHQEVVKALAKLNIQMVIQGNKRHEDMNFYVTYLDHLYKSSVSDDPLQTFGQGYEDFLQCPLQPLMDNLESQTYEVFEKDPVKYNLYQKAIYHAMLDMVPTELKTQKTLTVMVVGAGRGPLVRASLNAAKLSDRNV
;
A
#
# COMPACT_ATOMS: atom_id res chain seq x y z
N ASN A 1 15.01 24.57 -12.70
CA ASN A 1 13.87 25.52 -12.73
C ASN A 1 12.60 24.70 -12.92
N TYR A 2 12.02 24.15 -11.84
CA TYR A 2 10.86 23.25 -11.89
C TYR A 2 9.64 24.00 -11.36
N ASN A 3 8.72 24.37 -12.25
CA ASN A 3 7.51 25.09 -11.87
C ASN A 3 6.37 24.10 -11.60
N LYS A 4 5.91 24.05 -10.35
CA LYS A 4 4.82 23.18 -9.85
C LYS A 4 3.46 23.38 -10.54
N HIS A 5 3.29 24.46 -11.29
CA HIS A 5 2.06 24.72 -12.05
C HIS A 5 2.04 24.01 -13.41
N PHE A 6 3.17 23.49 -13.89
CA PHE A 6 3.20 22.65 -15.08
C PHE A 6 3.06 21.18 -14.70
N ASN A 7 2.07 20.53 -15.32
CA ASN A 7 1.78 19.12 -15.18
C ASN A 7 1.73 18.47 -16.56
N LEU A 8 1.80 17.14 -16.60
CA LEU A 8 1.81 16.38 -17.85
C LEU A 8 0.44 15.78 -18.17
N ALA A 9 0.07 15.91 -19.44
CA ALA A 9 -1.00 15.13 -20.06
C ALA A 9 -0.35 14.16 -21.05
N LEU A 10 -0.37 12.86 -20.73
CA LEU A 10 0.20 11.83 -21.58
C LEU A 10 -0.86 11.28 -22.52
N GLU A 11 -0.53 11.12 -23.80
CA GLU A 11 -1.42 10.52 -24.79
C GLU A 11 -0.95 9.10 -25.13
N LEU A 12 -1.88 8.14 -25.11
CA LEU A 12 -1.59 6.76 -25.51
C LEU A 12 -1.58 6.63 -27.03
N SER A 13 -0.46 6.16 -27.57
CA SER A 13 -0.32 5.74 -28.97
C SER A 13 -0.89 4.33 -29.20
N ALA A 14 -1.14 3.99 -30.47
CA ALA A 14 -1.59 2.65 -30.86
C ALA A 14 -0.55 1.56 -30.54
N ASP A 15 0.73 1.90 -30.57
CA ASP A 15 1.84 1.04 -30.19
C ASP A 15 2.35 1.44 -28.81
N ILE A 16 2.52 0.45 -27.93
CA ILE A 16 3.01 0.66 -26.56
C ILE A 16 4.54 0.69 -26.56
N PRO A 17 5.18 1.71 -25.96
CA PRO A 17 6.63 1.77 -25.84
C PRO A 17 7.16 0.72 -24.87
N SER A 18 8.48 0.55 -24.82
CA SER A 18 9.13 -0.37 -23.87
C SER A 18 8.76 -0.07 -22.41
N THR A 19 8.79 -1.09 -21.55
CA THR A 19 8.51 -0.95 -20.11
C THR A 19 9.36 0.13 -19.44
N ALA A 20 10.64 0.22 -19.78
CA ALA A 20 11.54 1.25 -19.24
C ALA A 20 11.08 2.68 -19.56
N ASN A 21 10.48 2.89 -20.74
CA ASN A 21 9.92 4.20 -21.09
C ASN A 21 8.63 4.48 -20.31
N ILE A 22 7.80 3.47 -20.04
CA ILE A 22 6.57 3.62 -19.25
C ILE A 22 6.93 3.95 -17.79
N GLU A 23 7.84 3.19 -17.20
CA GLU A 23 8.27 3.38 -15.81
C GLU A 23 8.89 4.75 -15.57
N ARG A 24 9.59 5.31 -16.57
CA ARG A 24 10.13 6.68 -16.51
C ARG A 24 9.05 7.71 -16.19
N TRP A 25 7.85 7.56 -16.74
CA TRP A 25 6.75 8.50 -16.53
C TRP A 25 6.03 8.33 -15.20
N LEU A 26 6.19 7.20 -14.50
CA LEU A 26 5.51 6.97 -13.22
C LEU A 26 6.02 7.89 -12.10
N GLY A 27 7.23 8.43 -12.23
CA GLY A 27 7.80 9.41 -11.29
C GLY A 27 7.58 10.87 -11.68
N GLU A 28 6.89 11.14 -12.79
CA GLU A 28 6.68 12.50 -13.32
C GLU A 28 5.31 13.06 -12.90
N PRO A 29 5.08 14.39 -12.90
CA PRO A 29 3.82 15.00 -12.47
C PRO A 29 2.71 14.85 -13.51
N VAL A 30 2.33 13.61 -13.81
CA VAL A 30 1.22 13.25 -14.71
C VAL A 30 -0.09 13.53 -14.00
N LYS A 31 -0.97 14.30 -14.65
CA LYS A 31 -2.31 14.62 -14.14
C LYS A 31 -3.43 14.18 -15.07
N CYS A 32 -3.11 13.89 -16.32
CA CYS A 32 -4.08 13.48 -17.32
C CYS A 32 -3.52 12.36 -18.20
N LEU A 33 -4.34 11.34 -18.46
CA LEU A 33 -4.12 10.34 -19.49
C LEU A 33 -5.16 10.52 -20.59
N ILE A 34 -4.69 10.83 -21.78
CA ILE A 34 -5.51 10.96 -22.98
C ILE A 34 -5.54 9.60 -23.67
N VAL A 35 -6.75 9.07 -23.86
CA VAL A 35 -7.01 7.74 -24.44
C VAL A 35 -7.80 7.92 -25.74
N PRO A 36 -7.15 7.85 -26.91
CA PRO A 36 -7.83 8.02 -28.18
C PRO A 36 -8.86 6.91 -28.45
N THR A 37 -10.01 7.22 -29.04
CA THR A 37 -11.00 6.19 -29.42
C THR A 37 -10.45 5.20 -30.46
N SER A 38 -9.42 5.59 -31.21
CA SER A 38 -8.76 4.77 -32.23
C SER A 38 -7.96 3.59 -31.69
N ILE A 39 -7.53 3.61 -30.42
CA ILE A 39 -6.74 2.51 -29.84
C ILE A 39 -7.60 1.40 -29.23
N PHE A 40 -8.91 1.60 -29.15
CA PHE A 40 -9.84 0.59 -28.66
C PHE A 40 -10.13 -0.46 -29.73
N LEU A 41 -10.04 -1.72 -29.31
CA LEU A 41 -10.45 -2.90 -30.07
C LEU A 41 -11.93 -3.21 -29.79
N THR A 42 -12.58 -3.93 -30.68
CA THR A 42 -13.95 -4.40 -30.47
C THR A 42 -13.96 -5.83 -29.98
N ASN A 43 -14.60 -6.10 -28.84
CA ASN A 43 -14.72 -7.47 -28.33
C ASN A 43 -15.81 -8.28 -29.09
N LYS A 44 -15.94 -9.58 -28.80
CA LYS A 44 -16.96 -10.47 -29.42
C LYS A 44 -18.41 -9.98 -29.25
N LYS A 45 -18.67 -9.13 -28.26
CA LYS A 45 -19.99 -8.56 -27.94
C LYS A 45 -20.20 -7.16 -28.52
N GLY A 46 -19.25 -6.62 -29.30
CA GLY A 46 -19.36 -5.30 -29.92
C GLY A 46 -18.92 -4.11 -29.05
N TYR A 47 -18.34 -4.34 -27.86
CA TYR A 47 -17.93 -3.27 -26.94
C TYR A 47 -16.44 -2.90 -27.09
N PRO A 48 -16.07 -1.62 -26.86
CA PRO A 48 -14.69 -1.17 -26.87
C PRO A 48 -13.90 -1.77 -25.71
N VAL A 49 -12.73 -2.33 -26.02
CA VAL A 49 -11.77 -2.87 -25.05
C VAL A 49 -10.34 -2.52 -25.47
N LEU A 50 -9.44 -2.37 -24.51
CA LEU A 50 -8.01 -2.17 -24.78
C LEU A 50 -7.29 -3.51 -24.90
N SER A 51 -6.18 -3.52 -25.65
CA SER A 51 -5.26 -4.67 -25.63
C SER A 51 -4.66 -4.87 -24.23
N LYS A 52 -4.16 -6.08 -23.94
CA LYS A 52 -3.55 -6.37 -22.63
C LYS A 52 -2.42 -5.40 -22.28
N ALA A 53 -1.56 -5.08 -23.25
CA ALA A 53 -0.46 -4.14 -23.04
C ALA A 53 -0.95 -2.74 -22.62
N HIS A 54 -2.01 -2.23 -23.26
CA HIS A 54 -2.60 -0.95 -22.89
C HIS A 54 -3.30 -0.99 -21.53
N GLN A 55 -3.96 -2.12 -21.19
CA GLN A 55 -4.58 -2.28 -19.88
C GLN A 55 -3.56 -2.16 -18.74
N GLU A 56 -2.37 -2.75 -18.89
CA GLU A 56 -1.31 -2.65 -17.87
C GLU A 56 -0.81 -1.21 -17.70
N VAL A 57 -0.65 -0.44 -18.79
CA VAL A 57 -0.29 0.98 -18.72
C VAL A 57 -1.37 1.80 -18.02
N VAL A 58 -2.64 1.61 -18.39
CA VAL A 58 -3.77 2.31 -17.77
C VAL A 58 -3.86 2.00 -16.27
N LYS A 59 -3.71 0.73 -15.88
CA LYS A 59 -3.73 0.32 -14.47
C LYS A 59 -2.54 0.87 -13.68
N ALA A 60 -1.34 0.92 -14.27
CA ALA A 60 -0.17 1.49 -13.63
C ALA A 60 -0.36 2.99 -13.34
N LEU A 61 -0.85 3.74 -14.33
CA LEU A 61 -1.11 5.18 -14.21
C LEU A 61 -2.35 5.50 -13.37
N ALA A 62 -3.34 4.61 -13.30
CA ALA A 62 -4.52 4.77 -12.45
C ALA A 62 -4.18 4.92 -10.96
N LYS A 63 -3.09 4.27 -10.51
CA LYS A 63 -2.58 4.38 -9.13
C LYS A 63 -2.15 5.81 -8.75
N LEU A 64 -1.84 6.65 -9.74
CA LEU A 64 -1.47 8.05 -9.55
C LEU A 64 -2.68 8.99 -9.38
N ASN A 65 -3.91 8.44 -9.35
CA ASN A 65 -5.17 9.19 -9.21
C ASN A 65 -5.31 10.31 -10.25
N ILE A 66 -5.01 9.99 -11.51
CA ILE A 66 -5.05 10.93 -12.64
C ILE A 66 -6.43 11.00 -13.29
N GLN A 67 -6.70 12.11 -13.98
CA GLN A 67 -7.88 12.22 -14.84
C GLN A 67 -7.66 11.43 -16.14
N MET A 68 -8.71 10.79 -16.65
CA MET A 68 -8.69 10.12 -17.95
C MET A 68 -9.59 10.86 -18.92
N VAL A 69 -9.07 11.20 -20.10
CA VAL A 69 -9.79 11.93 -21.15
C VAL A 69 -9.90 11.05 -22.38
N ILE A 70 -11.11 10.83 -22.88
CA ILE A 70 -11.33 10.11 -24.13
C ILE A 70 -11.28 11.12 -25.28
N GLN A 71 -10.44 10.87 -26.29
CA GLN A 71 -10.24 11.77 -27.42
C GLN A 71 -10.64 11.13 -28.75
N GLY A 72 -11.31 11.90 -29.62
CA GLY A 72 -11.57 11.53 -31.00
C GLY A 72 -13.01 11.14 -31.28
N ASN A 73 -13.27 10.74 -32.53
CA ASN A 73 -14.63 10.46 -33.01
C ASN A 73 -15.20 9.19 -32.39
N LYS A 74 -16.52 9.17 -32.25
CA LYS A 74 -17.28 7.98 -31.86
C LYS A 74 -17.10 6.86 -32.89
N ARG A 75 -16.48 5.74 -32.48
CA ARG A 75 -16.27 4.52 -33.29
C ARG A 75 -17.14 3.32 -32.90
N HIS A 76 -17.86 3.43 -31.79
CA HIS A 76 -18.78 2.43 -31.26
C HIS A 76 -20.15 3.10 -31.03
N GLU A 77 -21.19 2.33 -30.71
CA GLU A 77 -22.57 2.83 -30.62
C GLU A 77 -22.79 3.95 -29.59
N ASP A 78 -22.01 3.98 -28.50
CA ASP A 78 -22.07 5.05 -27.50
C ASP A 78 -20.66 5.41 -26.98
N MET A 79 -20.42 6.69 -26.73
CA MET A 79 -19.22 7.17 -26.03
C MET A 79 -19.17 6.70 -24.58
N ASN A 80 -20.32 6.44 -23.96
CA ASN A 80 -20.38 5.92 -22.59
C ASN A 80 -19.70 4.56 -22.44
N PHE A 81 -19.66 3.72 -23.49
CA PHE A 81 -19.02 2.41 -23.41
C PHE A 81 -17.52 2.50 -23.10
N TYR A 82 -16.84 3.52 -23.61
CA TYR A 82 -15.43 3.76 -23.31
C TYR A 82 -15.24 4.19 -21.85
N VAL A 83 -16.13 5.06 -21.35
CA VAL A 83 -16.13 5.52 -19.95
C VAL A 83 -16.34 4.34 -19.01
N THR A 84 -17.37 3.53 -19.24
CA THR A 84 -17.66 2.33 -18.44
C THR A 84 -16.50 1.35 -18.45
N TYR A 85 -15.84 1.16 -19.60
CA TYR A 85 -14.69 0.27 -19.69
C TYR A 85 -13.47 0.80 -18.93
N LEU A 86 -13.15 2.10 -19.04
CA LEU A 86 -12.05 2.72 -18.28
C LEU A 86 -12.33 2.73 -16.77
N ASP A 87 -13.57 2.98 -16.36
CA ASP A 87 -13.99 2.88 -14.95
C ASP A 87 -13.83 1.45 -14.41
N HIS A 88 -14.18 0.43 -15.21
CA HIS A 88 -13.92 -0.96 -14.87
C HIS A 88 -12.41 -1.23 -14.70
N LEU A 89 -11.55 -0.72 -15.59
CA LEU A 89 -10.10 -0.86 -15.46
C LEU A 89 -9.57 -0.16 -14.20
N TYR A 90 -10.03 1.06 -13.93
CA TYR A 90 -9.67 1.82 -12.73
C TYR A 90 -10.04 1.05 -11.47
N LYS A 91 -11.29 0.58 -11.35
CA LYS A 91 -11.76 -0.23 -10.21
C LYS A 91 -10.96 -1.51 -10.04
N SER A 92 -10.57 -2.16 -11.14
CA SER A 92 -9.72 -3.36 -11.09
C SER A 92 -8.28 -3.10 -10.66
N SER A 93 -7.84 -1.84 -10.63
CA SER A 93 -6.48 -1.43 -10.22
C SER A 93 -6.39 -1.05 -8.74
N VAL A 94 -7.51 -0.70 -8.11
CA VAL A 94 -7.60 -0.38 -6.69
C VAL A 94 -7.54 -1.68 -5.89
N SER A 95 -6.64 -1.75 -4.91
CA SER A 95 -6.52 -2.90 -4.02
C SER A 95 -7.22 -2.60 -2.69
N ASP A 96 -7.97 -3.57 -2.17
CA ASP A 96 -8.56 -3.52 -0.82
C ASP A 96 -7.54 -3.87 0.28
N ASP A 97 -6.24 -3.61 0.05
CA ASP A 97 -5.19 -3.86 1.03
C ASP A 97 -5.34 -2.89 2.23
N PRO A 98 -5.48 -3.39 3.47
CA PRO A 98 -5.56 -2.55 4.66
C PRO A 98 -4.35 -1.60 4.80
N LEU A 99 -3.16 -2.02 4.35
CA LEU A 99 -1.97 -1.17 4.42
C LEU A 99 -2.06 -0.01 3.43
N GLN A 100 -2.49 -0.26 2.20
CA GLN A 100 -2.75 0.81 1.23
C GLN A 100 -3.81 1.77 1.73
N THR A 101 -4.90 1.25 2.29
CA THR A 101 -5.98 2.07 2.87
C THR A 101 -5.47 2.94 4.02
N PHE A 102 -4.63 2.41 4.90
CA PHE A 102 -4.02 3.17 5.99
C PHE A 102 -3.05 4.25 5.48
N GLY A 103 -2.35 3.99 4.38
CA GLY A 103 -1.41 4.93 3.74
C GLY A 103 -2.08 6.05 2.93
N GLN A 104 -3.40 5.99 2.71
CA GLN A 104 -4.11 7.00 1.92
C GLN A 104 -3.96 8.40 2.53
N GLY A 105 -3.60 9.36 1.69
CA GLY A 105 -3.31 10.74 2.07
C GLY A 105 -1.85 10.99 2.47
N TYR A 106 -1.04 9.95 2.61
CA TYR A 106 0.40 10.07 2.86
C TYR A 106 1.26 9.83 1.61
N GLU A 107 0.64 9.58 0.45
CA GLU A 107 1.35 9.46 -0.81
C GLU A 107 2.10 10.76 -1.13
N ASP A 108 3.41 10.64 -1.35
CA ASP A 108 4.33 11.75 -1.61
C ASP A 108 4.27 12.88 -0.55
N PHE A 109 3.80 12.58 0.67
CA PHE A 109 3.79 13.51 1.79
C PHE A 109 5.10 13.43 2.58
N LEU A 110 5.93 14.48 2.48
CA LEU A 110 7.21 14.52 3.19
C LEU A 110 6.98 14.66 4.70
N GLN A 111 7.60 13.76 5.48
CA GLN A 111 7.56 13.76 6.94
C GLN A 111 8.97 13.78 7.52
N CYS A 112 9.14 14.47 8.64
CA CYS A 112 10.38 14.38 9.41
C CYS A 112 10.40 13.04 10.17
N PRO A 113 11.49 12.25 10.08
CA PRO A 113 11.63 11.03 10.86
C PRO A 113 11.52 11.32 12.36
N LEU A 114 10.73 10.52 13.07
CA LEU A 114 10.57 10.63 14.52
C LEU A 114 11.91 10.43 15.24
N GLN A 115 12.11 11.13 16.35
CA GLN A 115 13.29 11.00 17.22
C GLN A 115 12.88 10.61 18.66
N PRO A 116 12.41 9.37 18.90
CA PRO A 116 11.82 8.98 20.20
C PRO A 116 12.79 9.01 21.39
N LEU A 117 14.11 9.08 21.13
CA LEU A 117 15.13 9.21 22.17
C LEU A 117 15.28 10.66 22.64
N MET A 118 15.13 11.60 21.72
CA MET A 118 15.30 13.03 21.98
C MET A 118 13.98 13.67 22.42
N ASP A 119 12.88 13.26 21.78
CA ASP A 119 11.56 13.86 21.94
C ASP A 119 10.58 12.89 22.59
N ASN A 120 9.79 13.42 23.53
CA ASN A 120 8.65 12.69 24.07
C ASN A 120 7.53 12.66 23.02
N LEU A 121 7.20 11.46 22.56
CA LEU A 121 6.13 11.27 21.58
C LEU A 121 4.75 11.52 22.20
N GLU A 122 3.85 12.09 21.41
CA GLU A 122 2.48 12.35 21.83
C GLU A 122 1.66 11.06 21.94
N SER A 123 0.57 11.11 22.73
CA SER A 123 -0.31 9.95 22.93
C SER A 123 -0.89 9.41 21.61
N GLN A 124 -1.18 10.29 20.65
CA GLN A 124 -1.72 9.91 19.34
C GLN A 124 -0.69 9.13 18.52
N THR A 125 0.59 9.48 18.61
CA THR A 125 1.68 8.75 17.94
C THR A 125 1.76 7.31 18.42
N TYR A 126 1.67 7.09 19.74
CA TYR A 126 1.63 5.73 20.29
C TYR A 126 0.36 4.98 19.87
N GLU A 127 -0.80 5.64 19.84
CA GLU A 127 -2.04 5.02 19.34
C GLU A 127 -1.88 4.53 17.90
N VAL A 128 -1.24 5.31 17.03
CA VAL A 128 -0.92 4.88 15.66
C VAL A 128 0.01 3.66 15.66
N PHE A 129 1.03 3.64 16.51
CA PHE A 129 1.89 2.44 16.64
C PHE A 129 1.12 1.21 17.13
N GLU A 130 0.11 1.39 17.98
CA GLU A 130 -0.71 0.32 18.55
C GLU A 130 -1.70 -0.29 17.56
N LYS A 131 -2.02 0.42 16.47
CA LYS A 131 -2.91 -0.06 15.39
C LYS A 131 -2.31 -1.15 14.51
N ASP A 132 -1.02 -1.47 14.64
CA ASP A 132 -0.37 -2.56 13.91
C ASP A 132 -0.43 -3.89 14.71
N PRO A 133 -1.40 -4.79 14.41
CA PRO A 133 -1.50 -6.06 15.12
C PRO A 133 -0.39 -7.05 14.74
N VAL A 134 0.15 -6.95 13.51
CA VAL A 134 1.15 -7.90 13.01
C VAL A 134 2.43 -7.75 13.81
N LYS A 135 2.90 -6.51 14.01
CA LYS A 135 4.08 -6.20 14.82
C LYS A 135 4.02 -6.85 16.21
N TYR A 136 2.95 -6.58 16.99
CA TYR A 136 2.89 -7.11 18.36
C TYR A 136 2.66 -8.62 18.42
N ASN A 137 1.95 -9.20 17.46
CA ASN A 137 1.83 -10.66 17.34
C ASN A 137 3.18 -11.32 17.06
N LEU A 138 4.03 -10.72 16.22
CA LEU A 138 5.37 -11.22 15.94
C LEU A 138 6.28 -11.09 17.16
N TYR A 139 6.24 -9.96 17.89
CA TYR A 139 6.96 -9.83 19.16
C TYR A 139 6.51 -10.89 20.18
N GLN A 140 5.20 -11.10 20.34
CA GLN A 140 4.67 -12.12 21.26
C GLN A 140 5.16 -13.53 20.90
N LYS A 141 5.14 -13.90 19.61
CA LYS A 141 5.66 -15.19 19.14
C LYS A 141 7.15 -15.34 19.38
N ALA A 142 7.94 -14.30 19.10
CA ALA A 142 9.38 -14.33 19.33
C ALA A 142 9.71 -14.51 20.83
N ILE A 143 9.02 -13.78 21.71
CA ILE A 143 9.18 -13.89 23.16
C ILE A 143 8.77 -15.30 23.64
N TYR A 144 7.66 -15.83 23.13
CA TYR A 144 7.18 -17.18 23.45
C TYR A 144 8.24 -18.25 23.15
N HIS A 145 8.83 -18.21 21.94
CA HIS A 145 9.87 -19.17 21.56
C HIS A 145 11.14 -19.01 22.41
N ALA A 146 11.57 -17.77 22.66
CA ALA A 146 12.72 -17.52 23.53
C ALA A 146 12.50 -18.08 24.96
N MET A 147 11.29 -17.96 25.51
CA MET A 147 10.97 -18.50 26.83
C MET A 147 11.02 -20.04 26.88
N LEU A 148 10.55 -20.71 25.83
CA LEU A 148 10.65 -22.16 25.71
C LEU A 148 12.11 -22.63 25.63
N ASP A 149 12.94 -21.91 24.88
CA ASP A 149 14.35 -22.25 24.68
C ASP A 149 15.18 -21.99 25.96
N MET A 150 14.86 -20.93 26.71
CA MET A 150 15.59 -20.56 27.93
C MET A 150 15.24 -21.46 29.14
N VAL A 151 14.00 -21.94 29.23
CA VAL A 151 13.54 -22.79 30.34
C VAL A 151 12.91 -24.07 29.78
N PRO A 152 13.62 -25.21 29.86
CA PRO A 152 13.05 -26.52 29.54
C PRO A 152 11.82 -26.84 30.41
N THR A 153 10.93 -27.67 29.89
CA THR A 153 9.63 -27.97 30.52
C THR A 153 9.77 -28.55 31.94
N GLU A 154 10.86 -29.27 32.21
CA GLU A 154 11.15 -29.88 33.51
C GLU A 154 11.44 -28.85 34.60
N LEU A 155 11.91 -27.65 34.21
CA LEU A 155 12.33 -26.59 35.12
C LEU A 155 11.30 -25.46 35.23
N LYS A 156 10.12 -25.60 34.62
CA LYS A 156 9.12 -24.52 34.52
C LYS A 156 8.67 -23.95 35.87
N THR A 157 8.62 -24.77 36.92
CA THR A 157 8.21 -24.36 38.28
C THR A 157 9.38 -23.87 39.14
N GLN A 158 10.61 -24.19 38.76
CA GLN A 158 11.82 -23.89 39.53
C GLN A 158 12.52 -22.62 39.06
N LYS A 159 12.36 -22.26 37.78
CA LYS A 159 12.99 -21.09 37.17
C LYS A 159 11.96 -20.01 36.86
N THR A 160 12.24 -18.80 37.34
CA THR A 160 11.54 -17.57 36.99
C THR A 160 12.42 -16.75 36.04
N LEU A 161 11.85 -16.28 34.93
CA LEU A 161 12.54 -15.47 33.93
C LEU A 161 12.35 -13.99 34.21
N THR A 162 13.44 -13.21 34.24
CA THR A 162 13.35 -11.75 34.31
C THR A 162 13.25 -11.15 32.91
N VAL A 163 12.14 -10.47 32.60
CA VAL A 163 11.92 -9.80 31.32
C VAL A 163 11.97 -8.28 31.50
N MET A 164 12.82 -7.61 30.73
CA MET A 164 12.92 -6.14 30.72
C MET A 164 12.44 -5.58 29.38
N VAL A 165 11.41 -4.74 29.42
CA VAL A 165 10.93 -4.00 28.24
C VAL A 165 11.56 -2.61 28.25
N VAL A 166 12.62 -2.41 27.45
CA VAL A 166 13.34 -1.14 27.38
C VAL A 166 12.65 -0.23 26.35
N GLY A 167 12.04 0.85 26.82
CA GLY A 167 11.18 1.72 25.99
C GLY A 167 9.75 1.20 25.88
N ALA A 168 9.08 1.00 27.02
CA ALA A 168 7.76 0.37 27.07
C ALA A 168 6.61 1.18 26.45
N GLY A 169 6.79 2.50 26.26
CA GLY A 169 5.73 3.39 25.78
C GLY A 169 4.46 3.24 26.63
N ARG A 170 3.31 3.01 25.98
CA ARG A 170 2.02 2.76 26.64
C ARG A 170 1.77 1.28 27.00
N GLY A 171 2.79 0.43 26.92
CA GLY A 171 2.77 -0.95 27.40
C GLY A 171 2.27 -2.06 26.45
N PRO A 172 2.13 -1.91 25.12
CA PRO A 172 1.68 -3.04 24.28
C PRO A 172 2.69 -4.20 24.28
N LEU A 173 3.99 -3.93 24.37
CA LEU A 173 5.02 -4.97 24.49
C LEU A 173 5.04 -5.63 25.87
N VAL A 174 4.73 -4.90 26.94
CA VAL A 174 4.56 -5.49 28.28
C VAL A 174 3.42 -6.52 28.25
N ARG A 175 2.29 -6.15 27.63
CA ARG A 175 1.16 -7.07 27.43
C ARG A 175 1.57 -8.29 26.59
N ALA A 176 2.30 -8.08 25.50
CA ALA A 176 2.79 -9.16 24.66
C ALA A 176 3.70 -10.13 25.45
N SER A 177 4.62 -9.62 26.28
CA SER A 177 5.47 -10.46 27.14
C SER A 177 4.68 -11.29 28.15
N LEU A 178 3.69 -10.69 28.83
CA LEU A 178 2.84 -11.40 29.78
C LEU A 178 1.98 -12.48 29.09
N ASN A 179 1.45 -12.19 27.90
CA ASN A 179 0.71 -13.17 27.11
C ASN A 179 1.62 -14.31 26.65
N ALA A 180 2.82 -14.01 26.18
CA ALA A 180 3.80 -15.03 25.79
C ALA A 180 4.16 -15.95 26.96
N ALA A 181 4.38 -15.40 28.16
CA ALA A 181 4.63 -16.17 29.37
C ALA A 181 3.47 -17.14 29.69
N LYS A 182 2.23 -16.65 29.65
CA LYS A 182 1.03 -17.48 29.81
C LYS A 182 0.92 -18.59 28.77
N LEU A 183 1.19 -18.28 27.50
CA LEU A 183 1.14 -19.27 26.41
C LEU A 183 2.25 -20.32 26.52
N SER A 184 3.43 -19.92 27.00
CA SER A 184 4.58 -20.82 27.18
C SER A 184 4.54 -21.61 28.49
N ASP A 185 3.61 -21.33 29.40
CA ASP A 185 3.57 -21.88 30.76
C ASP A 185 4.92 -21.70 31.48
N ARG A 186 5.46 -20.47 31.43
CA ARG A 186 6.70 -20.07 32.11
C ARG A 186 6.44 -18.94 33.08
N ASN A 187 7.09 -19.01 34.24
CA ASN A 187 7.03 -17.98 35.26
C ASN A 187 7.92 -16.79 34.85
N VAL A 188 7.35 -15.59 34.91
CA VAL A 188 8.02 -14.29 34.69
C VAL A 188 7.70 -13.33 35.82
#